data_AF-A0A2K2RSE3-F1
#
_entry.id   AF-A0A2K2RSE3-F1
#
_cell.length_a   1.000
_cell.length_b   1.000
_cell.length_c   1.000
_cell.angle_alpha   90.00
_cell.angle_beta   90.00
_cell.angle_gamma   90.00
#
_symmetry.space_group_name_H-M   'P 1'
#
loop_
_entity.id
_entity.type
_entity.pdbx_description
1 polymer ?
#
loop_
_entity_poly.entity_id
_entity_poly.type
_entity_poly.pdbx_seq_one_letter_code
_entity_poly.pdbx_strand_id
1 'polypeptide(L)'
;MTEVAAVRDMIHAFSEMDERHGGHHGRSALVTYLRGDVAPLCRARFRSDDVRQQMLSAASRGVHLLGWKSYDAGQQGLAQRYYLQSYALATESGLRGHDWL
;
A
#
# COMPACT_ATOMS: atom_id res chain seq x y z
N MET A 1 -3.11 -5.84 15.75
CA MET A 1 -1.65 -5.65 15.66
C MET A 1 -1.02 -6.62 14.67
N THR A 2 -1.38 -7.91 14.67
CA THR A 2 -0.87 -8.92 13.72
C THR A 2 -1.14 -8.59 12.25
N GLU A 3 -2.38 -8.24 11.88
CA GLU A 3 -2.71 -7.97 10.46
C GLU A 3 -2.00 -6.73 9.91
N VAL A 4 -1.94 -5.65 10.68
CA VAL A 4 -1.21 -4.43 10.28
C VAL A 4 0.27 -4.74 10.08
N ALA A 5 0.88 -5.51 10.99
CA ALA A 5 2.26 -5.93 10.88
C ALA A 5 2.48 -6.79 9.62
N ALA A 6 1.64 -7.81 9.40
CA ALA A 6 1.72 -8.66 8.21
C ALA A 6 1.59 -7.86 6.89
N VAL A 7 0.69 -6.88 6.84
CA VAL A 7 0.54 -5.99 5.68
C VAL A 7 1.78 -5.13 5.48
N ARG A 8 2.36 -4.59 6.55
CA ARG A 8 3.62 -3.81 6.48
C ARG A 8 4.78 -4.68 5.99
N ASP A 9 4.94 -5.88 6.54
CA ASP A 9 5.99 -6.82 6.15
C ASP A 9 5.89 -7.21 4.67
N MET A 10 4.67 -7.50 4.21
CA MET A 10 4.43 -7.85 2.80
C MET A 10 4.73 -6.67 1.87
N ILE A 11 4.31 -5.45 2.23
CA ILE A 11 4.64 -4.24 1.46
C ILE A 11 6.15 -4.01 1.43
N HIS A 12 6.85 -4.19 2.56
CA HIS A 12 8.30 -4.10 2.62
C HIS A 12 8.97 -5.11 1.68
N ALA A 13 8.54 -6.37 1.69
CA ALA A 13 9.07 -7.40 0.78
C ALA A 13 8.85 -7.04 -0.70
N PHE A 14 7.70 -6.46 -1.06
CA PHE A 14 7.46 -5.97 -2.42
C PHE A 14 8.35 -4.78 -2.81
N SER A 15 8.64 -3.88 -1.85
CA SER A 15 9.58 -2.77 -2.05
C SER A 15 11.01 -3.26 -2.26
N GLU A 16 11.52 -4.16 -1.40
CA GLU A 16 12.86 -4.72 -1.56
C GLU A 16 13.03 -5.47 -2.89
N MET A 17 12.00 -6.19 -3.32
CA MET A 17 12.02 -6.87 -4.61
C MET A 17 12.04 -5.87 -5.78
N ASP A 18 11.38 -4.72 -5.63
CA ASP A 18 11.42 -3.62 -6.60
C ASP A 18 12.83 -3.05 -6.75
N GLU A 19 13.50 -2.79 -5.64
CA GLU A 19 14.89 -2.27 -5.62
C GLU A 19 15.88 -3.24 -6.27
N ARG A 20 15.67 -4.55 -6.11
CA ARG A 20 16.58 -5.59 -6.64
C ARG A 20 16.33 -5.93 -8.12
N HIS A 21 15.07 -5.88 -8.58
CA HIS A 21 14.67 -6.43 -9.89
C HIS A 21 13.87 -5.45 -10.77
N GLY A 22 13.64 -4.23 -10.30
CA GLY A 22 12.92 -3.15 -10.99
C GLY A 22 11.39 -3.27 -10.98
N GLY A 23 10.74 -2.17 -11.41
CA GLY A 23 9.28 -1.92 -11.39
C GLY A 23 8.36 -2.99 -11.94
N HIS A 24 8.84 -3.85 -12.84
CA HIS A 24 8.00 -4.81 -13.57
C HIS A 24 7.65 -6.05 -12.74
N HIS A 25 8.55 -6.49 -11.86
CA HIS A 25 8.39 -7.74 -11.12
C HIS A 25 7.44 -7.56 -9.92
N GLY A 26 6.59 -8.56 -9.70
CA GLY A 26 5.68 -8.61 -8.55
C GLY A 26 4.48 -7.67 -8.56
N ARG A 27 4.33 -6.81 -9.58
CA ARG A 27 3.21 -5.86 -9.66
C ARG A 27 1.85 -6.56 -9.61
N SER A 28 1.67 -7.66 -10.36
CA SER A 28 0.43 -8.44 -10.35
C SER A 28 0.14 -9.05 -8.98
N ALA A 29 1.15 -9.61 -8.32
CA ALA A 29 1.03 -10.17 -6.98
C ALA A 29 0.65 -9.10 -5.94
N LEU A 30 1.27 -7.91 -6.01
CA LEU A 30 0.91 -6.79 -5.14
C LEU A 30 -0.52 -6.28 -5.39
N VAL A 31 -0.96 -6.20 -6.65
CA VAL A 31 -2.38 -5.87 -6.97
C VAL A 31 -3.33 -6.90 -6.36
N THR A 32 -3.02 -8.18 -6.50
CA THR A 32 -3.84 -9.27 -5.96
C THR A 32 -3.91 -9.16 -4.43
N TYR A 33 -2.77 -8.99 -3.76
CA TYR A 33 -2.71 -8.85 -2.30
C TYR A 33 -3.49 -7.63 -1.80
N LEU A 34 -3.30 -6.47 -2.43
CA LEU A 34 -4.01 -5.25 -2.02
C LEU A 34 -5.53 -5.36 -2.21
N ARG A 35 -5.98 -6.05 -3.27
CA ARG A 35 -7.41 -6.24 -3.53
C ARG A 35 -8.04 -7.34 -2.68
N GLY A 36 -7.35 -8.47 -2.52
CA GLY A 36 -7.85 -9.67 -1.87
C GLY A 36 -7.77 -9.57 -0.36
N ASP A 37 -6.64 -9.10 0.16
CA ASP A 37 -6.33 -9.16 1.60
C ASP A 37 -6.49 -7.79 2.25
N VAL A 38 -5.87 -6.76 1.68
CA VAL A 38 -5.80 -5.43 2.33
C VAL A 38 -7.11 -4.66 2.22
N ALA A 39 -7.77 -4.67 1.06
CA ALA A 39 -9.00 -3.90 0.88
C ALA A 39 -10.16 -4.35 1.80
N PRO A 40 -10.38 -5.66 2.08
CA PRO A 40 -11.31 -6.07 3.13
C PRO A 40 -10.89 -5.58 4.52
N LEU A 41 -9.60 -5.64 4.86
CA LEU A 41 -9.10 -5.15 6.13
C LEU A 41 -9.33 -3.65 6.32
N CYS A 42 -9.17 -2.82 5.27
CA CYS A 42 -9.49 -1.39 5.34
C CYS A 42 -10.98 -1.10 5.60
N ARG A 43 -11.87 -2.01 5.22
CA ARG A 43 -13.34 -1.89 5.42
C ARG A 43 -13.83 -2.58 6.69
N ALA A 44 -12.96 -3.37 7.35
CA ALA A 44 -13.32 -4.11 8.53
C ALA A 44 -13.54 -3.18 9.74
N ARG A 45 -14.38 -3.61 10.67
CA ARG A 45 -14.50 -2.97 11.98
C ARG A 45 -13.36 -3.42 12.88
N PHE A 46 -12.47 -2.49 13.23
CA PHE A 46 -11.41 -2.75 14.20
C PHE A 46 -11.90 -2.50 15.63
N ARG A 47 -11.19 -3.10 16.60
CA ARG A 47 -11.45 -2.88 18.03
C ARG A 47 -11.10 -1.47 18.49
N SER A 48 -10.19 -0.79 17.79
CA SER A 48 -9.81 0.60 18.04
C SER A 48 -9.62 1.35 16.72
N ASP A 49 -9.85 2.66 16.78
CA ASP A 49 -9.65 3.55 15.63
C ASP A 49 -8.16 3.62 15.24
N ASP A 50 -7.25 3.57 16.22
CA ASP A 50 -5.80 3.53 15.98
C ASP A 50 -5.38 2.39 15.05
N VAL A 51 -5.91 1.17 15.24
CA VAL A 51 -5.56 0.04 14.37
C VAL A 51 -6.11 0.24 12.96
N ARG A 52 -7.29 0.86 12.83
CA ARG A 52 -7.85 1.20 11.52
C ARG A 52 -6.98 2.24 10.80
N GLN A 53 -6.56 3.28 11.52
CA GLN A 53 -5.66 4.32 10.98
C GLN A 53 -4.33 3.71 10.51
N GLN A 54 -3.74 2.82 11.31
CA GLN A 54 -2.52 2.11 10.92
C GLN A 54 -2.72 1.20 9.69
N MET A 55 -3.86 0.52 9.57
CA MET A 55 -4.19 -0.29 8.40
C MET A 55 -4.35 0.57 7.14
N LEU A 56 -5.06 1.69 7.22
CA LEU A 56 -5.22 2.65 6.11
C LEU A 56 -3.87 3.24 5.68
N SER A 57 -3.00 3.56 6.64
CA SER A 57 -1.64 4.03 6.38
C SER A 57 -0.78 2.97 5.69
N ALA A 58 -0.84 1.71 6.14
CA ALA A 58 -0.15 0.61 5.47
C ALA A 58 -0.68 0.40 4.04
N ALA A 59 -2.01 0.37 3.85
CA ALA A 59 -2.62 0.26 2.53
C ALA A 59 -2.20 1.40 1.59
N SER A 60 -2.17 2.64 2.08
CA SER A 60 -1.69 3.80 1.34
C SER A 60 -0.28 3.59 0.77
N ARG A 61 0.64 3.02 1.56
CA ARG A 61 2.02 2.72 1.15
C ARG A 61 2.07 1.64 0.07
N GLY A 62 1.27 0.58 0.18
CA GLY A 62 1.17 -0.44 -0.86
C GLY A 62 0.61 0.10 -2.18
N VAL A 63 -0.41 0.96 -2.11
CA VAL A 63 -0.98 1.61 -3.30
C VAL A 63 0.01 2.61 -3.90
N HIS A 64 0.80 3.30 -3.08
CA HIS A 64 1.89 4.16 -3.57
C HIS A 64 2.91 3.36 -4.38
N LEU A 65 3.32 2.19 -3.87
CA LEU A 65 4.25 1.29 -4.56
C LEU A 65 3.69 0.80 -5.91
N LEU A 66 2.38 0.57 -6.02
CA LEU A 66 1.75 0.32 -7.34
C LEU A 66 1.81 1.52 -8.28
N GLY A 67 1.70 2.73 -7.74
CA GLY A 67 1.91 3.97 -8.48
C GLY A 67 3.32 4.04 -9.05
N TRP A 68 4.32 3.82 -8.20
CA TRP A 68 5.74 3.77 -8.58
C TRP A 68 6.02 2.73 -9.66
N LYS A 69 5.61 1.47 -9.43
CA LYS A 69 5.77 0.37 -10.40
C LYS A 69 5.07 0.66 -11.74
N SER A 70 3.93 1.33 -11.73
CA SER A 70 3.21 1.71 -12.95
C SER A 70 3.92 2.85 -13.69
N TYR A 71 4.53 3.78 -12.96
CA TYR A 71 5.34 4.86 -13.51
C TYR A 71 6.57 4.31 -14.24
N ASP A 72 7.32 3.41 -13.60
CA ASP A 72 8.49 2.73 -14.18
C ASP A 72 8.15 1.93 -15.43
N ALA A 73 6.93 1.38 -15.51
CA ALA A 73 6.42 0.68 -16.69
C ALA A 73 5.90 1.61 -17.80
N GLY A 74 6.05 2.93 -17.67
CA GLY A 74 5.58 3.92 -18.64
C GLY A 74 4.06 4.16 -18.62
N GLN A 75 3.33 3.61 -17.63
CA GLN A 75 1.87 3.69 -17.53
C GLN A 75 1.43 4.93 -16.74
N GLN A 76 1.78 6.12 -17.23
CA GLN A 76 1.65 7.41 -16.53
C GLN A 76 0.24 7.67 -15.97
N GLY A 77 -0.80 7.47 -16.79
CA GLY A 77 -2.19 7.67 -16.36
C GLY A 77 -2.63 6.69 -15.26
N LEU A 78 -2.10 5.45 -15.26
CA LEU A 78 -2.38 4.49 -14.20
C LEU A 78 -1.64 4.85 -12.92
N ALA A 79 -0.38 5.26 -13.03
CA ALA A 79 0.43 5.72 -11.89
C ALA A 79 -0.26 6.87 -11.16
N GLN A 80 -0.73 7.90 -11.88
CA GLN A 80 -1.44 9.03 -11.29
C GLN A 80 -2.70 8.61 -10.52
N ARG A 81 -3.47 7.65 -11.04
CA ARG A 81 -4.66 7.12 -10.36
C ARG A 81 -4.29 6.41 -9.06
N TYR A 82 -3.22 5.61 -9.05
CA TYR A 82 -2.74 4.99 -7.83
C TYR A 82 -2.22 6.01 -6.82
N TYR A 83 -1.48 7.04 -7.25
CA TYR A 83 -1.03 8.09 -6.33
C TYR A 83 -2.19 8.84 -5.68
N LEU A 84 -3.25 9.16 -6.43
CA LEU A 84 -4.45 9.78 -5.86
C LEU A 84 -5.17 8.87 -4.85
N GLN A 85 -5.25 7.56 -5.13
CA GLN A 85 -5.82 6.58 -4.19
C GLN A 85 -4.97 6.45 -2.93
N SER A 86 -3.65 6.37 -3.07
CA SER A 86 -2.70 6.34 -1.95
C SER A 86 -2.86 7.58 -1.08
N TYR A 87 -2.96 8.76 -1.70
CA TYR A 87 -3.19 10.02 -1.01
C TYR A 87 -4.50 10.01 -0.22
N ALA A 88 -5.61 9.58 -0.84
CA ALA A 88 -6.91 9.49 -0.17
C ALA A 88 -6.86 8.58 1.07
N LEU A 89 -6.21 7.41 0.97
CA LEU A 89 -6.03 6.50 2.10
C LEU A 89 -5.16 7.11 3.21
N ALA A 90 -4.09 7.83 2.85
CA ALA A 90 -3.25 8.53 3.83
C ALA A 90 -4.04 9.62 4.56
N THR A 91 -4.83 10.42 3.83
CA THR A 91 -5.70 11.44 4.41
C THR A 91 -6.74 10.82 5.34
N GLU A 92 -7.39 9.74 4.94
CA GLU A 92 -8.39 9.05 5.77
C GLU A 92 -7.76 8.43 7.03
N SER A 93 -6.51 7.97 6.95
CA SER A 93 -5.79 7.44 8.11
C SER A 93 -5.57 8.49 9.19
N GLY A 94 -5.54 9.78 8.85
CA GLY A 94 -5.20 10.86 9.78
C GLY A 94 -3.75 10.85 10.30
N LEU A 95 -2.95 9.85 9.92
CA LEU A 95 -1.53 9.76 10.26
C LEU A 95 -0.74 10.61 9.25
N ARG A 96 -0.07 11.66 9.75
CA ARG A 96 0.85 12.46 8.94
C ARG A 96 2.13 11.65 8.68
N GLY A 97 2.78 11.91 7.55
CA GLY A 97 3.75 11.01 6.92
C GLY A 97 4.89 10.46 7.79
N HIS A 98 5.19 9.18 7.52
CA HIS A 98 6.46 8.45 7.50
C HIS A 98 7.36 8.33 8.76
N ASP A 99 6.86 7.73 9.85
CA ASP A 99 7.71 7.30 11.00
C ASP A 99 7.92 5.76 11.08
N TRP A 100 8.14 5.07 9.95
CA TRP A 100 8.42 3.61 9.97
C TRP A 100 9.49 3.16 8.95
N LEU A 101 10.56 3.96 8.79
CA LEU A 101 11.83 3.49 8.22
C LEU A 101 12.95 3.81 9.21
#